data_AF-A0A538U4M8-F1
#
_entry.id   AF-A0A538U4M8-F1
#
_cell.length_a   1.000
_cell.length_b   1.000
_cell.length_c   1.000
_cell.angle_alpha   90.00
_cell.angle_beta   90.00
_cell.angle_gamma   90.00
#
_symmetry.space_group_name_H-M   'P 1'
#
loop_
_entity.id
_entity.type
_entity.pdbx_description
1 polymer ?
#
loop_
_entity_poly.entity_id
_entity_poly.type
_entity_poly.pdbx_seq_one_letter_code
_entity_poly.pdbx_strand_id
1 'polypeptide(L)'
;MSADAAPTPRASAGRRLGALILFAAAMGWLEGVVVVYIRGLIGLPRGEGMPAVAEVMRRIQTLPWLLPTEQTREIATLVMLAAVAWLAGHGLRARFGAFLVSFGVWDIVYYVALYALLGWPTSLTTMDLLFLIPPSPLWYQPVWAPVVISAGMIAVGASLFRAGAKGV
;
A
#
# COMPACT_ATOMS: atom_id res chain seq x y z
N MET A 1 -43.82 -9.34 -22.58
CA MET A 1 -42.69 -10.27 -22.47
C MET A 1 -41.52 -9.52 -21.86
N SER A 2 -41.48 -9.40 -20.52
CA SER A 2 -40.29 -8.90 -19.82
C SER A 2 -39.35 -10.09 -19.65
N ALA A 3 -38.19 -10.03 -20.30
CA ALA A 3 -37.11 -10.96 -20.01
C ALA A 3 -36.58 -10.63 -18.62
N ASP A 4 -36.93 -11.45 -17.62
CA ASP A 4 -36.22 -11.50 -16.35
C ASP A 4 -34.77 -11.87 -16.66
N ALA A 5 -33.90 -10.86 -16.70
CA ALA A 5 -32.47 -11.07 -16.80
C ALA A 5 -32.04 -11.81 -15.52
N ALA A 6 -31.71 -13.10 -15.66
CA ALA A 6 -31.21 -13.90 -14.55
C ALA A 6 -30.07 -13.15 -13.83
N PRO A 7 -30.09 -13.05 -12.49
CA PRO A 7 -29.09 -12.31 -11.75
C PRO A 7 -27.69 -12.88 -12.07
N THR A 8 -26.77 -12.00 -12.47
CA THR A 8 -25.39 -12.37 -12.78
C THR A 8 -24.76 -13.07 -11.55
N PRO A 9 -24.09 -14.22 -11.73
CA PRO A 9 -23.48 -14.93 -10.60
C PRO A 9 -22.47 -14.04 -9.88
N ARG A 10 -22.69 -13.78 -8.59
CA ARG A 10 -21.72 -13.05 -7.76
C ARG A 10 -20.38 -13.81 -7.77
N ALA A 11 -19.29 -13.09 -8.00
CA ALA A 11 -17.96 -13.70 -7.98
C ALA A 11 -17.67 -14.39 -6.64
N SER A 12 -17.08 -15.59 -6.70
CA SER A 12 -16.70 -16.35 -5.50
C SER A 12 -15.75 -15.54 -4.62
N ALA A 13 -15.74 -15.80 -3.31
CA ALA A 13 -14.86 -15.09 -2.37
C ALA A 13 -13.38 -15.18 -2.79
N GLY A 14 -12.94 -16.32 -3.34
CA GLY A 14 -11.60 -16.49 -3.88
C GLY A 14 -11.30 -15.57 -5.05
N ARG A 15 -12.23 -15.44 -6.02
CA ARG A 15 -12.06 -14.54 -7.18
C ARG A 15 -11.99 -13.07 -6.75
N ARG A 16 -12.82 -12.66 -5.79
CA ARG A 16 -12.79 -11.30 -5.22
C ARG A 16 -11.48 -11.01 -4.50
N LEU A 17 -11.00 -11.96 -3.70
CA LEU A 17 -9.71 -11.83 -3.02
C LEU A 17 -8.55 -11.75 -4.02
N GLY A 18 -8.57 -12.57 -5.08
CA GLY A 18 -7.56 -12.51 -6.14
C GLY A 18 -7.56 -11.16 -6.87
N ALA A 19 -8.73 -10.61 -7.20
CA ALA A 19 -8.84 -9.29 -7.81
C ALA A 19 -8.34 -8.17 -6.87
N LEU A 20 -8.63 -8.28 -5.57
CA LEU A 20 -8.16 -7.34 -4.56
C LEU A 20 -6.62 -7.35 -4.43
N ILE A 21 -6.01 -8.53 -4.41
CA ILE A 21 -4.55 -8.70 -4.38
C ILE A 21 -3.92 -8.10 -5.64
N LEU A 22 -4.50 -8.37 -6.82
CA LEU A 22 -4.01 -7.82 -8.08
C LEU A 22 -4.08 -6.29 -8.09
N PHE A 23 -5.21 -5.71 -7.66
CA PHE A 23 -5.35 -4.26 -7.54
C PHE A 23 -4.31 -3.67 -6.58
N ALA A 24 -4.17 -4.25 -5.38
CA ALA A 24 -3.22 -3.79 -4.38
C ALA A 24 -1.77 -3.85 -4.87
N ALA A 25 -1.41 -4.92 -5.58
CA ALA A 25 -0.08 -5.06 -6.18
C ALA A 25 0.17 -3.99 -7.27
N ALA A 26 -0.78 -3.76 -8.16
CA ALA A 26 -0.67 -2.71 -9.17
C ALA A 26 -0.54 -1.32 -8.54
N MET A 27 -1.31 -1.04 -7.49
CA MET A 27 -1.21 0.20 -6.71
C MET A 27 0.14 0.33 -6.00
N GLY A 28 0.65 -0.73 -5.37
CA GLY A 28 1.95 -0.72 -4.70
C GLY A 28 3.09 -0.44 -5.68
N TRP A 29 3.01 -1.03 -6.88
CA TRP A 29 3.96 -0.74 -7.95
C TRP A 29 3.90 0.72 -8.41
N LEU A 30 2.70 1.26 -8.62
CA LEU A 30 2.49 2.67 -8.98
C LEU A 30 3.14 3.60 -7.96
N GLU A 31 3.00 3.31 -6.66
CA GLU A 31 3.64 4.11 -5.62
C GLU A 31 5.17 4.01 -5.66
N GLY A 32 5.71 2.82 -5.92
CA GLY A 32 7.14 2.66 -6.16
C GLY A 32 7.65 3.52 -7.31
N VAL A 33 6.90 3.61 -8.42
CA VAL A 33 7.21 4.49 -9.56
C VAL A 33 7.19 5.96 -9.15
N VAL A 34 6.20 6.40 -8.37
CA VAL A 34 6.13 7.78 -7.88
C VAL A 34 7.35 8.12 -7.01
N VAL A 35 7.74 7.21 -6.10
CA VAL A 35 8.93 7.41 -5.24
C VAL A 35 10.23 7.45 -6.05
N VAL A 36 10.35 6.71 -7.15
CA VAL A 36 11.47 6.85 -8.09
C VAL A 36 11.57 8.29 -8.61
N TYR A 37 10.44 8.90 -8.99
CA TYR A 37 10.42 10.29 -9.47
C TYR A 37 10.76 11.28 -8.36
N ILE A 38 10.20 11.10 -7.16
CA ILE A 38 10.50 11.95 -6.01
C ILE A 38 11.99 11.92 -5.69
N ARG A 39 12.60 10.73 -5.58
CA ARG A 39 14.05 10.59 -5.33
C ARG A 39 14.87 11.32 -6.39
N GLY A 40 14.46 11.25 -7.66
CA GLY A 40 15.05 12.05 -8.74
C GLY A 40 14.93 13.55 -8.52
N LEU A 41 13.73 14.04 -8.17
CA LEU A 41 13.46 15.46 -7.92
C LEU A 41 14.25 16.04 -6.75
N ILE A 42 14.46 15.26 -5.68
CA ILE A 42 15.19 15.70 -4.48
C ILE A 42 16.68 15.30 -4.49
N GLY A 43 17.19 14.81 -5.63
CA GLY A 43 18.60 14.51 -5.84
C GLY A 43 19.14 13.36 -4.98
N LEU A 44 18.33 12.34 -4.71
CA LEU A 44 18.75 11.13 -4.01
C LEU A 44 19.31 10.09 -5.00
N PRO A 45 20.54 9.60 -4.80
CA PRO A 45 21.15 8.59 -5.67
C PRO A 45 20.34 7.28 -5.72
N ARG A 46 20.52 6.54 -6.82
CA ARG A 46 20.01 5.17 -6.97
C ARG A 46 20.81 4.22 -6.08
N GLY A 47 20.16 3.22 -5.50
CA GLY A 47 20.79 2.17 -4.67
C GLY A 47 21.31 2.60 -3.30
N GLU A 48 21.53 3.90 -3.05
CA GLU A 48 21.98 4.38 -1.74
C GLU A 48 20.86 4.36 -0.69
N GLY A 49 21.26 4.06 0.55
CA GLY A 49 20.40 4.09 1.73
C GLY A 49 19.74 5.46 1.92
N MET A 50 18.60 5.47 2.60
CA MET A 50 17.88 6.72 2.81
C MET A 50 18.65 7.61 3.80
N PRO A 51 18.93 8.89 3.49
CA PRO A 51 19.57 9.79 4.44
C PRO A 51 18.76 9.94 5.73
N ALA A 52 19.37 10.54 6.75
CA ALA A 52 18.64 10.90 7.95
C ALA A 52 17.40 11.75 7.61
N VAL A 53 16.30 11.53 8.35
CA VAL A 53 15.00 12.20 8.11
C VAL A 53 15.14 13.72 7.97
N ALA A 54 15.98 14.35 8.79
CA ALA A 54 16.23 15.79 8.72
C ALA A 54 16.76 16.24 7.36
N GLU A 55 17.65 15.47 6.74
CA GLU A 55 18.20 15.76 5.41
C GLU A 55 17.16 15.52 4.31
N VAL A 56 16.37 14.45 4.41
CA VAL A 56 15.26 14.20 3.48
C VAL A 56 14.25 15.34 3.53
N MET A 57 13.85 15.76 4.72
CA MET A 57 12.91 16.87 4.91
C MET A 57 13.48 18.21 4.40
N ARG A 58 14.77 18.48 4.65
CA ARG A 58 15.46 19.67 4.11
C ARG A 58 15.41 19.70 2.59
N ARG A 59 15.62 18.56 1.93
CA ARG A 59 15.54 18.46 0.46
C ARG A 59 14.12 18.61 -0.05
N ILE A 60 13.13 18.00 0.60
CA ILE A 60 11.72 18.20 0.25
C ILE A 60 11.34 19.69 0.37
N GLN A 61 11.82 20.39 1.40
CA GLN A 61 11.57 21.82 1.60
C GLN A 61 12.14 22.73 0.50
N THR A 62 13.09 22.25 -0.32
CA THR A 62 13.55 23.00 -1.51
C THR A 62 12.45 23.12 -2.57
N LEU A 63 11.44 22.26 -2.52
CA LEU A 63 10.26 22.24 -3.38
C LEU A 63 9.02 22.38 -2.48
N PRO A 64 8.59 23.60 -2.12
CA PRO A 64 7.56 23.81 -1.09
C PRO A 64 6.20 23.17 -1.43
N TRP A 65 5.92 22.94 -2.72
CA TRP A 65 4.72 22.26 -3.20
C TRP A 65 4.78 20.72 -3.05
N LEU A 66 5.98 20.14 -2.92
CA LEU A 66 6.16 18.68 -2.93
C LEU A 66 5.57 18.03 -1.67
N LEU A 67 5.86 18.56 -0.49
CA LEU A 67 5.36 18.00 0.77
C LEU A 67 3.81 17.88 0.81
N PRO A 68 3.03 18.95 0.55
CA PRO A 68 1.58 18.84 0.54
C PRO A 68 1.04 17.96 -0.61
N THR A 69 1.73 17.92 -1.76
CA THR A 69 1.36 17.00 -2.85
C THR A 69 1.53 15.54 -2.42
N GLU A 70 2.64 15.19 -1.77
CA GLU A 70 2.87 13.83 -1.29
C GLU A 70 1.90 13.43 -0.18
N GLN A 71 1.58 14.37 0.72
CA GLN A 71 0.56 14.16 1.75
C GLN A 71 -0.82 13.89 1.13
N THR A 72 -1.23 14.64 0.12
CA THR A 72 -2.53 14.40 -0.55
C THR A 72 -2.52 13.09 -1.35
N ARG A 73 -1.40 12.70 -1.95
CA ARG A 73 -1.23 11.39 -2.59
C ARG A 73 -1.38 10.24 -1.59
N GLU A 74 -0.70 10.29 -0.45
CA GLU A 74 -0.80 9.25 0.60
C GLU A 74 -2.25 9.10 1.09
N ILE A 75 -2.96 10.21 1.32
CA ILE A 75 -4.39 10.18 1.68
C ILE A 75 -5.20 9.52 0.56
N ALA A 76 -4.98 9.90 -0.69
CA ALA A 76 -5.71 9.34 -1.82
C ALA A 76 -5.50 7.82 -1.91
N THR A 77 -4.29 7.32 -1.68
CA THR A 77 -3.99 5.89 -1.69
C THR A 77 -4.69 5.15 -0.56
N LEU A 78 -4.69 5.68 0.66
CA LEU A 78 -5.46 5.11 1.78
C LEU A 78 -6.96 5.06 1.46
N VAL A 79 -7.50 6.12 0.87
CA VAL A 79 -8.91 6.18 0.44
C VAL A 79 -9.22 5.13 -0.64
N MET A 80 -8.35 4.98 -1.64
CA MET A 80 -8.51 3.97 -2.70
C MET A 80 -8.50 2.54 -2.15
N LEU A 81 -7.56 2.23 -1.24
CA LEU A 81 -7.45 0.92 -0.60
C LEU A 81 -8.68 0.62 0.27
N ALA A 82 -9.17 1.61 1.03
CA ALA A 82 -10.38 1.48 1.82
C ALA A 82 -11.63 1.30 0.95
N ALA A 83 -11.74 2.05 -0.14
CA ALA A 83 -12.86 1.96 -1.07
C ALA A 83 -12.95 0.58 -1.74
N VAL A 84 -11.84 0.05 -2.28
CA VAL A 84 -11.83 -1.28 -2.91
C VAL A 84 -12.09 -2.40 -1.89
N ALA A 85 -11.58 -2.26 -0.66
CA ALA A 85 -11.85 -3.20 0.41
C ALA A 85 -13.33 -3.23 0.80
N TRP A 86 -13.98 -2.06 0.83
CA TRP A 86 -15.40 -1.92 1.10
C TRP A 86 -16.27 -2.61 0.04
N LEU A 87 -15.87 -2.51 -1.22
CA LEU A 87 -16.53 -3.15 -2.36
C LEU A 87 -16.30 -4.67 -2.40
N ALA A 88 -15.12 -5.14 -1.98
CA ALA A 88 -14.78 -6.56 -2.02
C ALA A 88 -15.48 -7.41 -0.95
N GLY A 89 -15.65 -6.86 0.27
CA GLY A 89 -16.17 -7.57 1.43
C GLY A 89 -17.69 -7.43 1.65
N HIS A 90 -18.33 -8.50 2.13
CA HIS A 90 -19.71 -8.46 2.64
C HIS A 90 -19.70 -8.46 4.18
N GLY A 91 -20.23 -7.39 4.79
CA GLY A 91 -20.19 -7.16 6.23
C GLY A 91 -18.86 -6.55 6.74
N LEU A 92 -18.89 -5.99 7.95
CA LEU A 92 -17.75 -5.22 8.49
C LEU A 92 -16.49 -6.08 8.66
N ARG A 93 -16.62 -7.32 9.13
CA ARG A 93 -15.48 -8.24 9.31
C ARG A 93 -14.77 -8.56 7.99
N ALA A 94 -15.54 -8.84 6.93
CA ALA A 94 -14.95 -9.12 5.63
C ALA A 94 -14.33 -7.87 5.00
N ARG A 95 -14.96 -6.69 5.15
CA ARG A 95 -14.41 -5.42 4.65
C ARG A 95 -13.13 -5.03 5.36
N PHE A 96 -13.06 -5.21 6.68
CA PHE A 96 -11.83 -5.00 7.43
C PHE A 96 -10.75 -5.99 7.01
N GLY A 97 -11.09 -7.28 6.86
CA GLY A 97 -10.15 -8.29 6.35
C GLY A 97 -9.63 -7.97 4.93
N ALA A 98 -10.50 -7.47 4.05
CA ALA A 98 -10.12 -6.98 2.72
C ALA A 98 -9.13 -5.82 2.81
N PHE A 99 -9.39 -4.85 3.70
CA PHE A 99 -8.49 -3.71 3.90
C PHE A 99 -7.10 -4.14 4.37
N LEU A 100 -7.03 -5.07 5.34
CA LEU A 100 -5.76 -5.60 5.83
C LEU A 100 -4.97 -6.31 4.72
N VAL A 101 -5.65 -7.10 3.89
CA VAL A 101 -5.00 -7.76 2.74
C VAL A 101 -4.52 -6.73 1.72
N SER A 102 -5.36 -5.78 1.32
CA SER A 102 -4.98 -4.79 0.31
C SER A 102 -3.84 -3.90 0.79
N PHE A 103 -3.87 -3.45 2.05
CA PHE A 103 -2.81 -2.65 2.64
C PHE A 103 -1.48 -3.44 2.71
N GLY A 104 -1.49 -4.65 3.25
CA GLY A 104 -0.26 -5.43 3.38
C GLY A 104 0.35 -5.84 2.04
N VAL A 105 -0.49 -6.17 1.04
CA VAL A 105 0.00 -6.47 -0.32
C VAL A 105 0.58 -5.22 -0.98
N TRP A 106 -0.12 -4.09 -0.88
CA TRP A 106 0.33 -2.81 -1.40
C TRP A 106 1.72 -2.44 -0.86
N ASP A 107 1.90 -2.55 0.46
CA ASP A 107 3.13 -2.18 1.17
C ASP A 107 4.32 -3.09 0.79
N ILE A 108 4.10 -4.40 0.72
CA ILE A 108 5.16 -5.33 0.28
C ILE A 108 5.52 -5.08 -1.19
N VAL A 109 4.53 -4.89 -2.07
CA VAL A 109 4.80 -4.68 -3.50
C VAL A 109 5.45 -3.33 -3.76
N TYR A 110 5.18 -2.31 -2.93
CA TYR A 110 5.92 -1.07 -2.92
C TYR A 110 7.43 -1.31 -2.75
N TYR A 111 7.85 -2.09 -1.74
CA TYR A 111 9.27 -2.43 -1.56
C TYR A 111 9.84 -3.26 -2.71
N VAL A 112 9.05 -4.19 -3.28
CA VAL A 112 9.46 -4.95 -4.47
C VAL A 112 9.69 -4.03 -5.67
N ALA A 113 8.82 -3.05 -5.89
CA ALA A 113 8.93 -2.09 -6.97
C ALA A 113 10.17 -1.20 -6.78
N LEU A 114 10.42 -0.71 -5.56
CA LEU A 114 11.62 0.06 -5.27
C LEU A 114 12.89 -0.76 -5.51
N TYR A 115 12.91 -2.02 -5.08
CA TYR A 115 14.07 -2.88 -5.29
C TYR A 115 14.33 -3.09 -6.79
N ALA A 116 13.28 -3.38 -7.55
CA ALA A 116 13.37 -3.60 -8.99
C ALA A 116 13.82 -2.33 -9.76
N LEU A 117 13.36 -1.15 -9.36
CA LEU A 117 13.57 0.10 -10.11
C LEU A 117 14.81 0.89 -9.65
N LEU A 118 15.23 0.73 -8.40
CA LEU A 118 16.30 1.51 -7.78
C LEU A 118 17.45 0.66 -7.23
N GLY A 119 17.30 -0.66 -7.11
CA GLY A 119 18.22 -1.49 -6.34
C GLY A 119 18.19 -1.19 -4.84
N TRP A 120 17.12 -0.56 -4.36
CA TRP A 120 16.92 -0.17 -2.97
C TRP A 120 15.60 -0.78 -2.45
N PRO A 121 15.54 -1.32 -1.22
CA PRO A 121 16.54 -1.27 -0.18
C PRO A 121 17.66 -2.29 -0.39
N THR A 122 18.87 -1.96 0.05
CA THR A 122 20.04 -2.85 -0.02
C THR A 122 19.98 -4.01 0.97
N SER A 123 19.19 -3.87 2.04
CA SER A 123 18.96 -4.88 3.07
C SER A 123 17.63 -4.63 3.79
N LEU A 124 17.10 -5.63 4.48
CA LEU A 124 15.90 -5.44 5.31
C LEU A 124 16.15 -4.53 6.54
N THR A 125 17.41 -4.29 6.91
CA THR A 125 17.79 -3.36 7.99
C THR A 125 17.98 -1.92 7.51
N THR A 126 17.86 -1.67 6.21
CA THR A 126 17.95 -0.31 5.67
C THR A 126 16.81 0.54 6.22
N MET A 127 17.12 1.75 6.69
CA MET A 127 16.12 2.68 7.21
C MET A 127 15.30 3.31 6.10
N ASP A 128 14.01 3.49 6.36
CA ASP A 128 13.03 4.09 5.46
C ASP A 128 12.17 5.11 6.20
N LEU A 129 11.58 6.04 5.45
CA LEU A 129 10.53 6.94 5.91
C LEU A 129 9.19 6.45 5.35
N LEU A 130 8.45 5.70 6.18
CA LEU A 130 7.29 4.90 5.77
C LEU A 130 6.09 5.75 5.31
N PHE A 131 5.81 6.85 6.00
CA PHE A 131 4.68 7.73 5.73
C PHE A 131 5.01 9.17 6.13
N LEU A 132 4.36 10.12 5.47
CA LEU A 132 4.37 11.54 5.83
C LEU A 132 3.15 11.93 6.68
N ILE A 133 2.14 11.06 6.77
CA ILE A 133 0.90 11.29 7.53
C ILE A 133 0.64 10.20 8.57
N PRO A 134 0.34 10.57 9.83
CA PRO A 134 0.59 11.88 10.45
C PRO A 134 2.10 12.18 10.53
N PRO A 135 2.55 13.44 10.55
CA PRO A 135 3.97 13.76 10.68
C PRO A 135 4.51 13.26 12.03
N SER A 136 5.29 12.17 12.03
CA SER A 136 5.74 11.50 13.25
C SER A 136 7.11 10.85 13.05
N PRO A 137 8.00 10.91 14.06
CA PRO A 137 9.28 10.20 14.00
C PRO A 137 9.11 8.67 13.97
N LEU A 138 7.93 8.16 14.34
CA LEU A 138 7.62 6.72 14.31
C LEU A 138 7.69 6.13 12.90
N TRP A 139 7.57 6.95 11.86
CA TRP A 139 7.65 6.50 10.47
C TRP A 139 9.08 6.29 9.98
N TYR A 140 10.10 6.60 10.78
CA TYR A 140 11.47 6.29 10.42
C TYR A 140 11.87 4.93 11.02
N GLN A 141 11.78 3.87 10.22
CA GLN A 141 11.94 2.48 10.67
C GLN A 141 12.77 1.66 9.68
N PRO A 142 13.40 0.57 10.12
CA PRO A 142 14.02 -0.38 9.20
C PRO A 142 12.96 -1.15 8.40
N VAL A 143 13.25 -1.44 7.12
CA VAL A 143 12.31 -2.07 6.17
C VAL A 143 11.70 -3.39 6.66
N TRP A 144 12.40 -4.17 7.50
CA TRP A 144 11.83 -5.41 8.04
C TRP A 144 10.56 -5.16 8.87
N ALA A 145 10.44 -4.00 9.53
CA ALA A 145 9.31 -3.69 10.40
C ALA A 145 7.98 -3.60 9.62
N PRO A 146 7.82 -2.74 8.59
CA PRO A 146 6.60 -2.71 7.79
C PRO A 146 6.36 -4.04 7.07
N VAL A 147 7.39 -4.71 6.55
CA VAL A 147 7.23 -6.00 5.85
C VAL A 147 6.64 -7.09 6.76
N VAL A 148 7.11 -7.21 8.00
CA VAL A 148 6.57 -8.19 8.97
C VAL A 148 5.14 -7.84 9.37
N ILE A 149 4.85 -6.57 9.62
CA ILE A 149 3.49 -6.10 9.93
C ILE A 149 2.55 -6.41 8.76
N SER A 150 2.96 -6.11 7.53
CA SER A 150 2.21 -6.37 6.31
C SER A 150 1.96 -7.86 6.08
N ALA A 151 2.95 -8.73 6.34
CA ALA A 151 2.74 -10.18 6.30
C ALA A 151 1.68 -10.65 7.33
N GLY A 152 1.72 -10.11 8.54
CA GLY A 152 0.70 -10.36 9.58
C GLY A 152 -0.69 -9.87 9.17
N MET A 153 -0.78 -8.66 8.61
CA MET A 153 -2.03 -8.08 8.09
C MET A 153 -2.63 -8.94 6.98
N ILE A 154 -1.82 -9.44 6.05
CA ILE A 154 -2.29 -10.34 4.98
C ILE A 154 -2.85 -11.63 5.58
N ALA A 155 -2.13 -12.27 6.50
CA ALA A 155 -2.54 -13.54 7.10
C ALA A 155 -3.87 -13.40 7.87
N VAL A 156 -3.95 -12.42 8.77
CA VAL A 156 -5.15 -12.14 9.57
C VAL A 156 -6.28 -11.67 8.65
N GLY A 157 -6.00 -10.76 7.73
CA GLY A 157 -6.98 -10.20 6.80
C GLY A 157 -7.63 -11.26 5.91
N ALA A 158 -6.83 -12.17 5.36
CA ALA A 158 -7.34 -13.28 4.55
C ALA A 158 -8.25 -14.21 5.37
N SER A 159 -7.91 -14.46 6.64
CA SER A 159 -8.76 -15.26 7.54
C SER A 159 -10.11 -14.58 7.81
N LEU A 160 -10.10 -13.27 8.11
CA LEU A 160 -11.29 -12.48 8.39
C LEU A 160 -12.19 -12.35 7.15
N PHE A 161 -11.59 -12.14 5.98
CA PHE A 161 -12.31 -12.08 4.71
C PHE A 161 -13.06 -13.38 4.42
N ARG A 162 -12.38 -14.53 4.61
CA ARG A 162 -12.99 -15.86 4.40
C ARG A 162 -14.05 -16.19 5.43
N ALA A 163 -13.82 -15.86 6.71
CA ALA A 163 -14.80 -16.08 7.77
C ALA A 163 -16.08 -15.25 7.57
N GLY A 164 -15.93 -13.98 7.18
CA GLY A 164 -17.07 -13.11 6.87
C GLY A 164 -17.85 -13.55 5.62
N ALA A 165 -17.20 -14.22 4.67
CA ALA A 165 -17.86 -14.77 3.48
C ALA A 165 -18.67 -16.05 3.75
N LYS A 166 -18.46 -16.74 4.88
CA LYS A 166 -19.20 -17.94 5.29
C LYS A 166 -20.38 -17.65 6.24
N GLY A 167 -20.43 -16.44 6.80
CA GLY A 167 -21.44 -16.00 7.77
C GLY A 167 -22.61 -15.21 7.17
N VAL A 168 -22.82 -15.32 5.85
CA VAL A 168 -23.95 -14.77 5.08
C VAL A 168 -24.62 -15.95 4.39
#